data_AF-A0A3A3FJZ8-F1
#
_entry.id   AF-A0A3A3FJZ8-F1
#
_cell.length_a   1.000
_cell.length_b   1.000
_cell.length_c   1.000
_cell.angle_alpha   90.00
_cell.angle_beta   90.00
_cell.angle_gamma   90.00
#
_symmetry.space_group_name_H-M   'P 1'
#
loop_
_entity.id
_entity.type
_entity.pdbx_description
1 polymer ?
#
loop_
_entity_poly.entity_id
_entity_poly.type
_entity_poly.pdbx_seq_one_letter_code
_entity_poly.pdbx_strand_id
1 'polypeptide(L)'
;MSATHFKLRSTVALVMGALSVLSMSSFASSHREAPFVSQNPSIDATDFYMFRSYEPGRENYTTMVANYVSLQDPPGGPIFFPMNQNGLYEIHVDNNGDGKEDLTFQFQFKNELKDIALPIGDKQVSIPGINGGKIEAVNSPNLQMRETYTVNVVHGDRRSGQRQAVTNAAGGSATFDKPVDNIGNKSIPDYAAYAGQHLYGINIPGCGSPGRMFVGQRKDPFVVNVGEAFDLLNIKTPAVELNPNAERSARDDLARKNVTAIALELPTSCLRTATEPVVGAWTTASLRQGRLIDPAPESGLFTATKDGGPWAQVSRLAMPLVNELVIGLKDKDKFNASKPSGDAQFLAYVTNPTLAAIIESQFSSAGVKAPTKFPRNDLVTTFLTGVPGLNKPANIVPSEMMRLNTDIAPKAKGSQNRLGVIGGDTAGFPNGRRPGDDVVDVELRVMMGKLCTLNDPGTFGCAPADAPAGTLQFTDGAYTDDSNYEAAFPYLRTPLAGSPQE
;
A
#
# COMPACT_ATOMS: atom_id res chain seq x y z
N MET A 1 -1.16 -26.94 86.42
CA MET A 1 -2.40 -26.23 86.00
C MET A 1 -1.92 -25.05 85.14
N SER A 2 -2.04 -25.01 83.81
CA SER A 2 -3.21 -25.28 82.95
C SER A 2 -4.37 -24.32 83.29
N ALA A 3 -5.00 -23.54 82.41
CA ALA A 3 -4.80 -23.24 80.97
C ALA A 3 -5.40 -21.83 80.66
N THR A 4 -5.52 -21.24 79.45
CA THR A 4 -5.39 -21.72 78.05
C THR A 4 -5.01 -20.54 77.10
N HIS A 5 -4.90 -20.81 75.79
CA HIS A 5 -4.77 -19.85 74.67
C HIS A 5 -6.06 -19.03 74.42
N PHE A 6 -6.02 -17.86 73.76
CA PHE A 6 -6.04 -17.79 72.28
C PHE A 6 -5.39 -16.53 71.70
N LYS A 7 -4.70 -16.68 70.55
CA LYS A 7 -4.24 -15.55 69.72
C LYS A 7 -5.30 -15.23 68.68
N LEU A 8 -5.69 -13.97 68.53
CA LEU A 8 -6.34 -13.50 67.31
C LEU A 8 -5.45 -12.44 66.66
N ARG A 9 -4.84 -12.79 65.53
CA ARG A 9 -4.07 -11.85 64.70
C ARG A 9 -5.06 -11.07 63.83
N SER A 10 -4.88 -9.76 63.73
CA SER A 10 -5.70 -8.89 62.90
C SER A 10 -5.57 -9.26 61.41
N THR A 11 -6.62 -9.84 60.85
CA THR A 11 -6.72 -10.10 59.40
C THR A 11 -7.07 -8.81 58.69
N VAL A 12 -6.06 -8.02 58.28
CA VAL A 12 -6.26 -6.95 57.30
C VAL A 12 -6.50 -7.62 55.94
N ALA A 13 -7.69 -7.41 55.38
CA ALA A 13 -8.11 -8.05 54.15
C ALA A 13 -7.25 -7.60 52.97
N LEU A 14 -6.67 -8.58 52.25
CA LEU A 14 -5.89 -8.36 51.05
C LEU A 14 -6.84 -8.13 49.85
N VAL A 15 -7.38 -6.92 49.75
CA VAL A 15 -8.09 -6.50 48.53
C VAL A 15 -7.04 -6.12 47.49
N MET A 16 -6.65 -7.10 46.67
CA MET A 16 -6.06 -6.82 45.36
C MET A 16 -7.12 -6.09 44.52
N GLY A 17 -7.08 -4.77 44.57
CA GLY A 17 -7.80 -3.92 43.63
C GLY A 17 -7.22 -4.18 42.24
N ALA A 18 -7.91 -4.99 41.45
CA ALA A 18 -7.56 -5.20 40.06
C ALA A 18 -7.70 -3.86 39.33
N LEU A 19 -6.56 -3.19 39.09
CA LEU A 19 -6.45 -2.32 37.93
C LEU A 19 -6.49 -3.23 36.71
N SER A 20 -7.71 -3.61 36.32
CA SER A 20 -8.00 -3.91 34.93
C SER A 20 -7.69 -2.65 34.15
N VAL A 21 -6.46 -2.59 33.64
CA VAL A 21 -6.09 -1.73 32.52
C VAL A 21 -7.06 -2.09 31.42
N LEU A 22 -8.13 -1.31 31.29
CA LEU A 22 -8.86 -1.19 30.05
C LEU A 22 -7.87 -0.58 29.07
N SER A 23 -7.12 -1.47 28.42
CA SER A 23 -6.41 -1.18 27.19
C SER A 23 -7.47 -0.70 26.21
N MET A 24 -7.69 0.62 26.17
CA MET A 24 -8.38 1.22 25.04
C MET A 24 -7.55 0.84 23.84
N SER A 25 -8.08 -0.06 23.00
CA SER A 25 -7.42 -0.51 21.80
C SER A 25 -7.05 0.70 20.97
N SER A 26 -5.78 1.07 20.98
CA SER A 26 -5.29 2.11 20.09
C SER A 26 -5.49 1.59 18.68
N PHE A 27 -6.31 2.29 17.89
CA PHE A 27 -6.39 2.07 16.46
C PHE A 27 -5.10 2.61 15.83
N ALA A 28 -3.98 1.94 16.07
CA ALA A 28 -2.75 2.15 15.35
C ALA A 28 -3.04 1.88 13.88
N SER A 29 -2.87 2.92 13.06
CA SER A 29 -3.27 2.94 11.65
C SER A 29 -2.04 3.24 10.82
N SER A 30 -1.60 2.29 9.97
CA SER A 30 -0.67 2.62 8.88
C SER A 30 -1.41 3.20 7.69
N HIS A 31 -2.63 2.73 7.40
CA HIS A 31 -3.52 3.36 6.42
C HIS A 31 -4.95 3.49 6.94
N ARG A 32 -5.42 4.74 6.82
CA ARG A 32 -6.72 5.40 7.08
C ARG A 32 -6.56 6.91 6.81
N GLU A 33 -5.70 7.32 5.87
CA GLU A 33 -5.02 8.63 5.91
C GLU A 33 -5.98 9.81 5.88
N ALA A 34 -7.06 9.66 5.09
CA ALA A 34 -8.11 10.65 4.91
C ALA A 34 -9.35 10.33 5.76
N PRO A 35 -10.04 11.35 6.33
CA PRO A 35 -11.20 11.14 7.20
C PRO A 35 -12.29 10.22 6.63
N PHE A 36 -12.61 10.30 5.33
CA PHE A 36 -13.60 9.41 4.71
C PHE A 36 -13.11 7.96 4.58
N VAL A 37 -11.85 7.77 4.16
CA VAL A 37 -11.24 6.45 3.99
C VAL A 37 -11.09 5.73 5.33
N SER A 38 -10.84 6.48 6.42
CA SER A 38 -10.76 5.94 7.78
C SER A 38 -12.01 5.17 8.25
N GLN A 39 -13.16 5.43 7.61
CA GLN A 39 -14.45 4.78 7.88
C GLN A 39 -14.82 3.73 6.81
N ASN A 40 -14.00 3.57 5.77
CA ASN A 40 -14.24 2.68 4.64
C ASN A 40 -12.96 1.89 4.28
N PRO A 41 -12.41 1.06 5.19
CA PRO A 41 -11.10 0.41 5.02
C PRO A 41 -10.99 -0.52 3.81
N SER A 42 -12.11 -0.94 3.21
CA SER A 42 -12.11 -1.77 2.01
C SER A 42 -11.76 -1.02 0.72
N ILE A 43 -11.77 0.31 0.71
CA ILE A 43 -11.32 1.15 -0.44
C ILE A 43 -10.03 1.93 -0.12
N ASP A 44 -9.39 1.59 0.99
CA ASP A 44 -8.18 2.20 1.50
C ASP A 44 -6.96 1.71 0.70
N ALA A 45 -6.26 2.64 0.06
CA ALA A 45 -5.14 2.35 -0.84
C ALA A 45 -3.85 2.56 -0.07
N THR A 46 -3.11 1.49 0.18
CA THR A 46 -2.01 1.51 1.15
C THR A 46 -0.69 1.86 0.48
N ASP A 47 -0.38 1.13 -0.59
CA ASP A 47 0.85 1.32 -1.32
C ASP A 47 0.64 1.24 -2.82
N PHE A 48 1.49 1.99 -3.51
CA PHE A 48 1.72 1.80 -4.92
C PHE A 48 3.21 1.55 -5.17
N TYR A 49 3.49 0.46 -5.86
CA TYR A 49 4.80 0.07 -6.37
C TYR A 49 4.75 0.09 -7.88
N MET A 50 5.76 0.66 -8.53
CA MET A 50 5.95 0.55 -9.98
C MET A 50 7.43 0.42 -10.29
N PHE A 51 7.85 -0.67 -10.93
CA PHE A 51 9.26 -0.94 -11.19
C PHE A 51 9.46 -1.77 -12.46
N ARG A 52 10.64 -1.64 -13.07
CA ARG A 52 11.08 -2.58 -14.12
C ARG A 52 11.29 -3.96 -13.46
N SER A 53 10.72 -4.98 -14.07
CA SER A 53 10.62 -6.33 -13.50
C SER A 53 12.01 -6.96 -13.40
N TYR A 54 12.38 -7.44 -12.20
CA TYR A 54 13.72 -7.94 -11.90
C TYR A 54 13.81 -9.47 -11.77
N GLU A 55 12.74 -10.19 -12.12
CA GLU A 55 12.77 -11.63 -12.34
C GLU A 55 13.59 -11.94 -13.62
N PRO A 56 14.54 -12.89 -13.60
CA PRO A 56 15.36 -13.21 -14.76
C PRO A 56 14.52 -13.59 -15.99
N GLY A 57 14.80 -12.97 -17.15
CA GLY A 57 14.05 -13.14 -18.39
C GLY A 57 12.74 -12.33 -18.47
N ARG A 58 12.45 -11.49 -17.47
CA ARG A 58 11.29 -10.57 -17.44
C ARG A 58 11.70 -9.09 -17.54
N GLU A 59 12.96 -8.79 -17.84
CA GLU A 59 13.53 -7.43 -17.82
C GLU A 59 12.81 -6.47 -18.78
N ASN A 60 12.11 -6.98 -19.79
CA ASN A 60 11.29 -6.20 -20.74
C ASN A 60 9.86 -5.88 -20.24
N TYR A 61 9.55 -6.17 -18.98
CA TYR A 61 8.25 -5.94 -18.36
C TYR A 61 8.33 -4.87 -17.26
N THR A 62 7.22 -4.19 -17.02
CA THR A 62 7.02 -3.30 -15.88
C THR A 62 5.99 -3.94 -14.95
N THR A 63 6.32 -4.03 -13.67
CA THR A 63 5.39 -4.45 -12.62
C THR A 63 4.77 -3.23 -11.95
N MET A 64 3.47 -3.26 -11.74
CA MET A 64 2.71 -2.34 -10.89
C MET A 64 1.99 -3.15 -9.82
N VAL A 65 2.06 -2.74 -8.56
CA VAL A 65 1.32 -3.34 -7.44
C VAL A 65 0.61 -2.25 -6.67
N ALA A 66 -0.72 -2.32 -6.60
CA ALA A 66 -1.54 -1.48 -5.75
C ALA A 66 -2.04 -2.33 -4.57
N ASN A 67 -1.62 -1.97 -3.36
CA ASN A 67 -2.06 -2.64 -2.14
C ASN A 67 -3.30 -1.95 -1.58
N TYR A 68 -4.22 -2.74 -1.05
CA TYR A 68 -5.50 -2.32 -0.49
C TYR A 68 -5.79 -3.07 0.80
N VAL A 69 -6.60 -2.46 1.67
CA VAL A 69 -7.07 -3.03 2.94
C VAL A 69 -5.89 -3.36 3.85
N SER A 70 -5.38 -2.35 4.55
CA SER A 70 -4.20 -2.43 5.42
C SER A 70 -4.40 -3.29 6.67
N LEU A 71 -3.29 -3.51 7.39
CA LEU A 71 -3.27 -4.02 8.76
C LEU A 71 -4.02 -5.34 8.96
N GLN A 72 -4.04 -6.20 7.95
CA GLN A 72 -4.78 -7.45 8.02
C GLN A 72 -4.10 -8.37 9.01
N ASP A 73 -4.67 -8.48 10.22
CA ASP A 73 -4.28 -9.48 11.19
C ASP A 73 -4.58 -10.88 10.62
N PRO A 74 -3.59 -11.80 10.59
CA PRO A 74 -3.79 -13.14 10.06
C PRO A 74 -5.02 -13.87 10.65
N PRO A 75 -5.32 -13.81 11.97
CA PRO A 75 -6.55 -14.39 12.53
C PRO A 75 -7.81 -13.52 12.30
N GLY A 76 -8.00 -12.95 11.10
CA GLY A 76 -9.11 -12.04 10.75
C GLY A 76 -10.50 -12.67 10.57
N GLY A 77 -10.73 -13.87 11.08
CA GLY A 77 -12.02 -14.58 10.94
C GLY A 77 -13.19 -13.89 11.68
N PRO A 78 -14.46 -14.23 11.35
CA PRO A 78 -14.87 -15.32 10.46
C PRO A 78 -15.05 -14.95 8.98
N ILE A 79 -14.94 -13.66 8.62
CA ILE A 79 -15.21 -13.15 7.26
C ILE A 79 -13.95 -12.56 6.56
N PHE A 80 -12.82 -12.39 7.28
CA PHE A 80 -11.54 -11.95 6.71
C PHE A 80 -11.63 -10.61 5.96
N PHE A 81 -10.88 -10.39 4.87
CA PHE A 81 -10.64 -9.08 4.26
C PHE A 81 -11.10 -9.02 2.78
N PRO A 82 -12.39 -9.26 2.51
CA PRO A 82 -12.90 -9.32 1.15
C PRO A 82 -12.94 -7.94 0.48
N MET A 83 -12.83 -7.94 -0.85
CA MET A 83 -12.89 -6.72 -1.65
C MET A 83 -14.32 -6.18 -1.74
N ASN A 84 -14.45 -4.86 -1.84
CA ASN A 84 -15.73 -4.19 -1.87
C ASN A 84 -16.40 -4.38 -3.24
N GLN A 85 -17.48 -5.16 -3.32
CA GLN A 85 -18.24 -5.35 -4.56
C GLN A 85 -18.92 -4.08 -5.09
N ASN A 86 -19.09 -3.06 -4.23
CA ASN A 86 -19.60 -1.73 -4.61
C ASN A 86 -18.45 -0.73 -4.87
N GLY A 87 -17.20 -1.19 -4.87
CA GLY A 87 -16.01 -0.43 -5.22
C GLY A 87 -15.53 -0.66 -6.65
N LEU A 88 -14.98 0.38 -7.25
CA LEU A 88 -14.21 0.33 -8.49
C LEU A 88 -12.76 0.69 -8.17
N TYR A 89 -11.84 -0.25 -8.39
CA TYR A 89 -10.41 -0.08 -8.10
C TYR A 89 -9.67 0.09 -9.42
N GLU A 90 -8.72 1.02 -9.48
CA GLU A 90 -8.13 1.47 -10.73
C GLU A 90 -6.61 1.67 -10.58
N ILE A 91 -5.85 1.17 -11.55
CA ILE A 91 -4.44 1.54 -11.76
C ILE A 91 -4.38 2.37 -13.05
N HIS A 92 -3.86 3.59 -12.95
CA HIS A 92 -3.75 4.55 -14.04
C HIS A 92 -2.30 4.67 -14.52
N VAL A 93 -2.12 4.96 -15.81
CA VAL A 93 -0.82 5.27 -16.41
C VAL A 93 -0.93 6.52 -17.28
N ASP A 94 -0.05 7.48 -17.03
CA ASP A 94 0.31 8.60 -17.91
C ASP A 94 1.56 8.20 -18.69
N ASN A 95 1.52 8.25 -20.01
CA ASN A 95 2.65 7.89 -20.89
C ASN A 95 3.17 9.05 -21.75
N ASN A 96 2.72 10.28 -21.46
CA ASN A 96 3.03 11.48 -22.24
C ASN A 96 3.54 12.66 -21.37
N GLY A 97 3.27 12.64 -20.06
CA GLY A 97 3.72 13.59 -19.04
C GLY A 97 2.72 14.65 -18.61
N ASP A 98 1.49 14.68 -19.16
CA ASP A 98 0.50 15.74 -18.91
C ASP A 98 -0.32 15.61 -17.62
N GLY A 99 -0.06 14.59 -16.80
CA GLY A 99 -0.73 14.35 -15.52
C GLY A 99 -2.15 13.78 -15.65
N LYS A 100 -2.50 13.22 -16.81
CA LYS A 100 -3.78 12.53 -17.05
C LYS A 100 -3.57 11.08 -17.45
N GLU A 101 -4.60 10.27 -17.27
CA GLU A 101 -4.52 8.85 -17.60
C GLU A 101 -4.71 8.60 -19.12
N ASP A 102 -3.70 8.00 -19.75
CA ASP A 102 -3.75 7.45 -21.11
C ASP A 102 -4.25 6.00 -21.11
N LEU A 103 -3.92 5.25 -20.04
CA LEU A 103 -4.37 3.89 -19.81
C LEU A 103 -4.94 3.77 -18.39
N THR A 104 -6.01 2.99 -18.24
CA THR A 104 -6.53 2.61 -16.93
C THR A 104 -6.94 1.15 -16.88
N PHE A 105 -6.45 0.42 -15.89
CA PHE A 105 -6.87 -0.94 -15.57
C PHE A 105 -7.93 -0.90 -14.47
N GLN A 106 -9.17 -1.25 -14.81
CA GLN A 106 -10.35 -1.15 -13.94
C GLN A 106 -10.79 -2.52 -13.43
N PHE A 107 -10.64 -2.72 -12.13
CA PHE A 107 -11.01 -3.94 -11.41
C PHE A 107 -12.36 -3.74 -10.72
N GLN A 108 -13.30 -4.67 -10.98
CA GLN A 108 -14.59 -4.74 -10.29
C GLN A 108 -14.77 -6.14 -9.71
N PHE A 109 -15.03 -6.21 -8.41
CA PHE A 109 -15.18 -7.44 -7.64
C PHE A 109 -16.65 -7.83 -7.51
N LYS A 110 -16.90 -9.14 -7.39
CA LYS A 110 -18.20 -9.72 -7.11
C LYS A 110 -18.05 -10.83 -6.07
N ASN A 111 -18.85 -10.74 -5.02
CA ASN A 111 -18.86 -11.67 -3.90
C ASN A 111 -20.08 -12.60 -4.05
N GLU A 112 -19.84 -13.91 -4.06
CA GLU A 112 -20.87 -14.95 -4.25
C GLU A 112 -20.95 -15.84 -3.01
N LEU A 113 -22.16 -15.98 -2.45
CA LEU A 113 -22.46 -16.85 -1.33
C LEU A 113 -22.93 -18.22 -1.85
N LYS A 114 -22.25 -19.31 -1.44
CA LYS A 114 -22.65 -20.68 -1.79
C LYS A 114 -23.63 -21.34 -0.82
N ASP A 115 -23.88 -20.73 0.34
CA ASP A 115 -24.74 -21.23 1.42
C ASP A 115 -24.46 -22.70 1.79
N ILE A 116 -23.26 -22.96 2.31
CA ILE A 116 -22.86 -24.32 2.69
C ILE A 116 -23.64 -24.72 3.94
N ALA A 117 -24.54 -25.70 3.81
CA ALA A 117 -25.38 -26.19 4.90
C ALA A 117 -25.02 -27.60 5.36
N LEU A 118 -25.03 -27.83 6.67
CA LEU A 118 -24.79 -29.12 7.31
C LEU A 118 -26.11 -29.78 7.78
N PRO A 119 -26.20 -31.13 7.77
CA PRO A 119 -27.33 -31.84 8.34
C PRO A 119 -27.27 -31.83 9.88
N ILE A 120 -28.11 -31.02 10.50
CA ILE A 120 -28.27 -30.91 11.96
C ILE A 120 -29.64 -31.48 12.34
N GLY A 121 -29.68 -32.76 12.71
CA GLY A 121 -30.93 -33.48 12.97
C GLY A 121 -31.75 -33.66 11.69
N ASP A 122 -32.96 -33.11 11.65
CA ASP A 122 -33.88 -33.13 10.52
C ASP A 122 -33.72 -31.93 9.57
N LYS A 123 -32.74 -31.04 9.81
CA LYS A 123 -32.60 -29.75 9.11
C LYS A 123 -31.24 -29.58 8.44
N GLN A 124 -31.25 -28.96 7.26
CA GLN A 124 -30.05 -28.35 6.69
C GLN A 124 -29.86 -26.96 7.31
N VAL A 125 -28.68 -26.69 7.88
CA VAL A 125 -28.37 -25.44 8.57
C VAL A 125 -27.04 -24.87 8.05
N SER A 126 -27.07 -23.63 7.56
CA SER A 126 -25.91 -22.90 7.02
C SER A 126 -24.76 -22.80 8.04
N ILE A 127 -23.52 -22.93 7.59
CA ILE A 127 -22.34 -22.74 8.44
C ILE A 127 -22.07 -21.24 8.68
N PRO A 128 -21.58 -20.84 9.88
CA PRO A 128 -21.38 -19.43 10.23
C PRO A 128 -20.09 -18.79 9.71
N GLY A 129 -19.18 -19.57 9.09
CA GLY A 129 -17.87 -19.09 8.61
C GLY A 129 -17.66 -19.34 7.13
N ILE A 130 -16.62 -18.75 6.54
CA ILE A 130 -16.40 -18.84 5.08
C ILE A 130 -15.90 -20.20 4.59
N ASN A 131 -15.53 -21.15 5.45
CA ASN A 131 -14.99 -22.46 5.07
C ASN A 131 -15.67 -23.64 5.79
N GLY A 132 -16.14 -24.62 5.02
CA GLY A 132 -16.75 -25.87 5.51
C GLY A 132 -15.82 -27.08 5.49
N GLY A 133 -14.61 -26.94 4.96
CA GLY A 133 -13.65 -28.04 4.77
C GLY A 133 -12.35 -27.55 4.15
N LYS A 134 -11.58 -28.46 3.55
CA LYS A 134 -10.32 -28.13 2.87
C LYS A 134 -10.54 -27.32 1.59
N ILE A 135 -9.65 -26.37 1.33
CA ILE A 135 -9.63 -25.51 0.15
C ILE A 135 -8.27 -25.71 -0.54
N GLU A 136 -8.26 -26.54 -1.57
CA GLU A 136 -7.04 -26.97 -2.30
C GLU A 136 -7.09 -26.59 -3.80
N ALA A 137 -8.21 -26.01 -4.26
CA ALA A 137 -8.45 -25.67 -5.67
C ALA A 137 -9.27 -24.38 -5.86
N VAL A 138 -9.12 -23.76 -7.03
CA VAL A 138 -9.97 -22.63 -7.51
C VAL A 138 -11.45 -23.01 -7.39
N ASN A 139 -12.29 -22.08 -6.92
CA ASN A 139 -13.74 -22.27 -6.75
C ASN A 139 -14.14 -23.50 -5.89
N SER A 140 -13.32 -23.89 -4.90
CA SER A 140 -13.58 -25.03 -4.01
C SER A 140 -15.04 -25.10 -3.50
N PRO A 141 -15.69 -26.29 -3.50
CA PRO A 141 -17.04 -26.45 -2.95
C PRO A 141 -17.08 -26.23 -1.43
N ASN A 142 -15.93 -26.30 -0.75
CA ASN A 142 -15.82 -26.09 0.70
C ASN A 142 -15.64 -24.60 1.08
N LEU A 143 -15.57 -23.69 0.11
CA LEU A 143 -15.47 -22.25 0.31
C LEU A 143 -16.85 -21.60 0.11
N GLN A 144 -17.46 -21.12 1.20
CA GLN A 144 -18.80 -20.52 1.22
C GLN A 144 -18.82 -19.13 0.57
N MET A 145 -17.75 -18.34 0.72
CA MET A 145 -17.63 -17.03 0.07
C MET A 145 -16.63 -17.10 -1.08
N ARG A 146 -17.12 -16.99 -2.31
CA ARG A 146 -16.29 -16.93 -3.51
C ARG A 146 -16.15 -15.48 -3.98
N GLU A 147 -14.92 -15.02 -4.13
CA GLU A 147 -14.62 -13.72 -4.73
C GLU A 147 -14.19 -13.90 -6.18
N THR A 148 -14.84 -13.18 -7.09
CA THR A 148 -14.46 -13.10 -8.50
C THR A 148 -14.27 -11.65 -8.92
N TYR A 149 -13.53 -11.41 -9.99
CA TYR A 149 -13.35 -10.06 -10.52
C TYR A 149 -13.26 -10.05 -12.04
N THR A 150 -13.55 -8.89 -12.61
CA THR A 150 -13.33 -8.57 -14.03
C THR A 150 -12.34 -7.43 -14.13
N VAL A 151 -11.56 -7.40 -15.22
CA VAL A 151 -10.62 -6.33 -15.51
C VAL A 151 -10.88 -5.76 -16.89
N ASN A 152 -11.03 -4.45 -16.99
CA ASN A 152 -11.04 -3.75 -18.27
C ASN A 152 -9.79 -2.89 -18.40
N VAL A 153 -9.18 -2.86 -19.58
CA VAL A 153 -8.30 -1.75 -19.98
C VAL A 153 -9.18 -0.66 -20.60
N VAL A 154 -8.93 0.58 -20.24
CA VAL A 154 -9.51 1.77 -20.87
C VAL A 154 -8.37 2.56 -21.50
N HIS A 155 -8.48 2.84 -22.80
CA HIS A 155 -7.56 3.72 -23.52
C HIS A 155 -8.18 5.13 -23.60
N GLY A 156 -7.43 6.15 -23.15
CA GLY A 156 -7.91 7.50 -22.89
C GLY A 156 -8.59 7.66 -21.51
N ASP A 157 -9.33 8.76 -21.33
CA ASP A 157 -9.99 9.10 -20.05
C ASP A 157 -10.76 7.92 -19.46
N ARG A 158 -10.55 7.65 -18.17
CA ARG A 158 -11.05 6.44 -17.49
C ARG A 158 -12.58 6.29 -17.45
N ARG A 159 -13.36 7.32 -17.78
CA ARG A 159 -14.84 7.27 -17.76
C ARG A 159 -15.43 7.23 -19.16
N SER A 160 -14.77 7.85 -20.14
CA SER A 160 -15.29 8.06 -21.51
C SER A 160 -14.47 7.38 -22.62
N GLY A 161 -13.24 6.93 -22.33
CA GLY A 161 -12.34 6.26 -23.25
C GLY A 161 -12.76 4.85 -23.68
N GLN A 162 -12.00 4.26 -24.60
CA GLN A 162 -12.30 2.95 -25.18
C GLN A 162 -12.04 1.84 -24.17
N ARG A 163 -13.13 1.30 -23.60
CA ARG A 163 -13.12 0.16 -22.68
C ARG A 163 -13.09 -1.18 -23.41
N GLN A 164 -12.15 -2.05 -23.05
CA GLN A 164 -12.06 -3.43 -23.55
C GLN A 164 -11.68 -4.40 -22.42
N ALA A 165 -12.20 -5.62 -22.45
CA ALA A 165 -11.93 -6.62 -21.42
C ALA A 165 -10.51 -7.20 -21.54
N VAL A 166 -9.79 -7.28 -20.42
CA VAL A 166 -8.59 -8.10 -20.27
C VAL A 166 -9.04 -9.55 -20.06
N THR A 167 -8.39 -10.50 -20.72
CA THR A 167 -8.81 -11.93 -20.70
C THR A 167 -7.69 -12.86 -20.27
N ASN A 168 -8.05 -13.98 -19.64
CA ASN A 168 -7.12 -15.05 -19.27
C ASN A 168 -6.47 -15.64 -20.53
N ALA A 169 -5.14 -15.63 -20.61
CA ALA A 169 -4.39 -16.08 -21.78
C ALA A 169 -4.54 -17.58 -22.09
N ALA A 170 -4.88 -18.40 -21.09
CA ALA A 170 -5.04 -19.85 -21.26
C ALA A 170 -6.42 -20.27 -21.80
N GLY A 171 -7.45 -19.43 -21.68
CA GLY A 171 -8.84 -19.83 -21.98
C GLY A 171 -9.82 -18.72 -22.37
N GLY A 172 -9.37 -17.48 -22.53
CA GLY A 172 -10.19 -16.36 -23.02
C GLY A 172 -11.24 -15.79 -22.06
N SER A 173 -11.37 -16.33 -20.83
CA SER A 173 -12.31 -15.79 -19.82
C SER A 173 -11.97 -14.34 -19.46
N ALA A 174 -12.98 -13.47 -19.40
CA ALA A 174 -12.88 -12.10 -18.86
C ALA A 174 -13.14 -12.03 -17.34
N THR A 175 -13.49 -13.16 -16.72
CA THR A 175 -13.71 -13.30 -15.27
C THR A 175 -12.61 -14.15 -14.67
N PHE A 176 -12.12 -13.70 -13.51
CA PHE A 176 -11.03 -14.31 -12.74
C PHE A 176 -11.53 -14.61 -11.32
N ASP A 177 -11.00 -15.64 -10.69
CA ASP A 177 -11.24 -15.94 -9.27
C ASP A 177 -10.12 -15.27 -8.42
N LYS A 178 -10.49 -14.69 -7.27
CA LYS A 178 -9.52 -14.27 -6.24
C LYS A 178 -9.34 -15.45 -5.26
N PRO A 179 -8.11 -15.81 -4.85
CA PRO A 179 -7.91 -16.76 -3.76
C PRO A 179 -8.46 -16.16 -2.48
N VAL A 180 -9.12 -17.00 -1.67
CA VAL A 180 -9.49 -16.61 -0.31
C VAL A 180 -8.22 -16.30 0.50
N ASP A 181 -8.33 -15.40 1.46
CA ASP A 181 -7.24 -15.01 2.36
C ASP A 181 -6.72 -16.22 3.18
N ASN A 182 -5.55 -16.11 3.80
CA ASN A 182 -4.88 -17.25 4.43
C ASN A 182 -5.49 -17.64 5.80
N ILE A 183 -6.65 -18.32 5.75
CA ILE A 183 -7.42 -18.77 6.92
C ILE A 183 -6.57 -19.60 7.90
N GLY A 184 -5.65 -20.41 7.39
CA GLY A 184 -4.75 -21.26 8.17
C GLY A 184 -4.70 -22.72 7.71
N ASN A 185 -3.68 -23.43 8.19
CA ASN A 185 -3.18 -24.69 7.65
C ASN A 185 -4.19 -25.86 7.68
N LYS A 186 -5.21 -25.81 8.55
CA LYS A 186 -6.30 -26.80 8.58
C LYS A 186 -7.26 -26.65 7.38
N SER A 187 -7.46 -25.42 6.92
CA SER A 187 -8.33 -25.08 5.80
C SER A 187 -7.57 -25.10 4.48
N ILE A 188 -6.35 -24.55 4.47
CA ILE A 188 -5.49 -24.43 3.29
C ILE A 188 -4.10 -24.98 3.67
N PRO A 189 -3.82 -26.28 3.45
CA PRO A 189 -2.57 -26.90 3.92
C PRO A 189 -1.30 -26.36 3.26
N ASP A 190 -1.40 -25.90 2.00
CA ASP A 190 -0.35 -25.22 1.26
C ASP A 190 -0.94 -23.99 0.58
N TYR A 191 -0.83 -22.83 1.26
CA TYR A 191 -1.35 -21.57 0.72
C TYR A 191 -0.57 -21.11 -0.51
N ALA A 192 0.73 -21.41 -0.62
CA ALA A 192 1.54 -20.99 -1.75
C ALA A 192 1.11 -21.72 -3.04
N ALA A 193 0.92 -23.04 -2.98
CA ALA A 193 0.40 -23.82 -4.10
C ALA A 193 -1.05 -23.46 -4.45
N TYR A 194 -1.90 -23.20 -3.44
CA TYR A 194 -3.29 -22.75 -3.66
C TYR A 194 -3.36 -21.38 -4.34
N ALA A 195 -2.66 -20.37 -3.81
CA ALA A 195 -2.62 -19.03 -4.37
C ALA A 195 -1.93 -19.00 -5.76
N GLY A 196 -0.97 -19.90 -6.00
CA GLY A 196 -0.32 -20.09 -7.30
C GLY A 196 -1.29 -20.44 -8.44
N GLN A 197 -2.40 -21.12 -8.15
CA GLN A 197 -3.46 -21.40 -9.15
C GLN A 197 -4.22 -20.15 -9.61
N HIS A 198 -4.05 -19.03 -8.90
CA HIS A 198 -4.68 -17.73 -9.18
C HIS A 198 -3.66 -16.71 -9.75
N LEU A 199 -2.49 -17.19 -10.20
CA LEU A 199 -1.56 -16.43 -11.04
C LEU A 199 -2.00 -16.57 -12.50
N TYR A 200 -2.50 -15.48 -13.07
CA TYR A 200 -3.05 -15.49 -14.42
C TYR A 200 -2.06 -14.90 -15.43
N GLY A 201 -1.78 -15.64 -16.50
CA GLY A 201 -1.36 -15.00 -17.75
C GLY A 201 -2.54 -14.24 -18.35
N ILE A 202 -2.34 -13.02 -18.83
CA ILE A 202 -3.41 -12.16 -19.33
C ILE A 202 -3.12 -11.57 -20.72
N ASN A 203 -4.13 -11.63 -21.58
CA ASN A 203 -4.18 -10.92 -22.86
C ASN A 203 -4.82 -9.55 -22.65
N ILE A 204 -4.13 -8.49 -23.07
CA ILE A 204 -4.56 -7.10 -22.87
C ILE A 204 -4.80 -6.48 -24.25
N PRO A 205 -6.01 -5.98 -24.54
CA PRO A 205 -6.29 -5.26 -25.78
C PRO A 205 -5.33 -4.08 -26.00
N GLY A 206 -4.62 -4.09 -27.14
CA GLY A 206 -3.55 -3.13 -27.46
C GLY A 206 -2.12 -3.63 -27.17
N CYS A 207 -1.94 -4.69 -26.40
CA CYS A 207 -0.63 -5.30 -26.15
C CYS A 207 -0.25 -6.36 -27.20
N GLY A 208 1.01 -6.32 -27.65
CA GLY A 208 1.58 -7.34 -28.55
C GLY A 208 2.01 -8.64 -27.86
N SER A 209 2.03 -8.70 -26.53
CA SER A 209 2.42 -9.87 -25.74
C SER A 209 1.59 -10.00 -24.45
N PRO A 210 1.36 -11.22 -23.91
CA PRO A 210 0.66 -11.40 -22.64
C PRO A 210 1.42 -10.82 -21.45
N GLY A 211 0.68 -10.31 -20.47
CA GLY A 211 1.18 -9.96 -19.13
C GLY A 211 0.93 -11.06 -18.09
N ARG A 212 1.28 -10.79 -16.83
CA ARG A 212 0.87 -11.56 -15.65
C ARG A 212 0.00 -10.72 -14.73
N MET A 213 -0.91 -11.37 -14.00
CA MET A 213 -1.80 -10.75 -13.04
C MET A 213 -1.98 -11.62 -11.80
N PHE A 214 -2.05 -10.97 -10.65
CA PHE A 214 -2.44 -11.57 -9.37
C PHE A 214 -3.31 -10.59 -8.60
N VAL A 215 -4.37 -11.08 -7.96
CA VAL A 215 -5.13 -10.31 -6.98
C VAL A 215 -5.37 -11.19 -5.77
N GLY A 216 -5.00 -10.76 -4.57
CA GLY A 216 -5.20 -11.53 -3.34
C GLY A 216 -4.24 -11.16 -2.21
N GLN A 217 -4.33 -11.88 -1.09
CA GLN A 217 -3.56 -11.57 0.11
C GLN A 217 -2.05 -11.84 -0.06
N ARG A 218 -1.23 -10.97 0.56
CA ARG A 218 0.24 -11.02 0.65
C ARG A 218 0.72 -10.52 2.03
N LYS A 219 1.94 -10.90 2.46
CA LYS A 219 2.58 -10.23 3.62
C LYS A 219 2.82 -8.79 3.22
N ASP A 220 2.51 -7.85 4.11
CA ASP A 220 2.63 -6.42 3.82
C ASP A 220 4.12 -6.05 3.60
N PRO A 221 4.56 -5.70 2.39
CA PRO A 221 5.97 -5.43 2.12
C PRO A 221 6.46 -4.11 2.72
N PHE A 222 5.56 -3.21 3.13
CA PHE A 222 5.95 -1.97 3.78
C PHE A 222 6.64 -2.25 5.11
N VAL A 223 7.62 -1.42 5.44
CA VAL A 223 8.41 -1.50 6.67
C VAL A 223 8.40 -0.11 7.27
N VAL A 224 7.84 0.02 8.48
CA VAL A 224 7.76 1.32 9.17
C VAL A 224 7.48 1.15 10.66
N ASN A 225 8.00 2.08 11.43
CA ASN A 225 7.69 2.32 12.83
C ASN A 225 6.43 3.22 12.94
N VAL A 226 5.25 2.68 12.60
CA VAL A 226 3.96 3.42 12.55
C VAL A 226 3.73 4.21 13.83
N GLY A 227 3.92 3.58 14.99
CA GLY A 227 3.63 4.19 16.29
C GLY A 227 4.37 5.50 16.52
N GLU A 228 5.70 5.48 16.41
CA GLU A 228 6.50 6.69 16.63
C GLU A 228 6.38 7.68 15.48
N ALA A 229 6.16 7.21 14.24
CA ALA A 229 5.99 8.09 13.08
C ALA A 229 4.75 9.00 13.23
N PHE A 230 3.62 8.45 13.69
CA PHE A 230 2.37 9.21 13.85
C PHE A 230 2.16 9.81 15.25
N ASP A 231 2.89 9.37 16.28
CA ASP A 231 3.02 10.12 17.54
C ASP A 231 4.07 11.25 17.41
N LEU A 232 3.76 12.22 16.54
CA LEU A 232 4.55 13.42 16.28
C LEU A 232 6.03 13.18 15.88
N LEU A 233 6.37 12.05 15.25
CA LEU A 233 7.75 11.62 14.95
C LEU A 233 8.61 11.41 16.21
N ASN A 234 8.08 10.75 17.24
CA ASN A 234 8.76 10.43 18.51
C ASN A 234 9.88 9.36 18.38
N ILE A 235 10.62 9.36 17.27
CA ILE A 235 11.70 8.42 16.99
C ILE A 235 12.89 8.70 17.91
N LYS A 236 13.08 7.83 18.92
CA LYS A 236 14.13 7.95 19.95
C LYS A 236 15.55 8.16 19.42
N THR A 237 15.86 7.59 18.26
CA THR A 237 17.19 7.63 17.62
C THR A 237 17.03 7.90 16.13
N PRO A 238 16.76 9.16 15.73
CA PRO A 238 16.22 9.49 14.41
C PRO A 238 17.30 9.62 13.32
N ALA A 239 18.59 9.45 13.64
CA ALA A 239 19.69 9.54 12.68
C ALA A 239 20.93 8.75 13.12
N VAL A 240 21.70 8.21 12.16
CA VAL A 240 22.91 7.40 12.42
C VAL A 240 24.00 8.18 13.17
N GLU A 241 24.12 9.48 12.92
CA GLU A 241 25.08 10.36 13.58
C GLU A 241 24.78 10.55 15.08
N LEU A 242 23.52 10.32 15.50
CA LEU A 242 23.10 10.36 16.90
C LEU A 242 23.22 8.97 17.57
N ASN A 243 23.10 7.90 16.80
CA ASN A 243 23.36 6.53 17.25
C ASN A 243 23.76 5.64 16.05
N PRO A 244 24.95 5.02 16.03
CA PRO A 244 25.39 4.15 14.93
C PRO A 244 24.45 2.99 14.58
N ASN A 245 23.56 2.58 15.50
CA ASN A 245 22.56 1.54 15.29
C ASN A 245 21.15 2.10 14.98
N ALA A 246 21.01 3.40 14.69
CA ALA A 246 19.71 4.06 14.50
C ALA A 246 18.80 3.33 13.51
N GLU A 247 19.31 2.92 12.35
CA GLU A 247 18.52 2.25 11.29
C GLU A 247 17.95 0.89 11.71
N ARG A 248 18.37 0.32 12.85
CA ARG A 248 17.88 -0.95 13.43
C ARG A 248 17.42 -0.79 14.88
N SER A 249 17.06 0.43 15.27
CA SER A 249 16.73 0.79 16.66
C SER A 249 15.25 0.64 17.03
N ALA A 250 14.37 0.45 16.03
CA ALA A 250 12.94 0.29 16.21
C ALA A 250 12.45 -1.02 15.58
N ARG A 251 11.13 -1.23 15.63
CA ARG A 251 10.46 -2.39 15.03
C ARG A 251 9.67 -1.96 13.80
N ASP A 252 9.55 -2.89 12.85
CA ASP A 252 8.51 -2.85 11.83
C ASP A 252 7.15 -3.21 12.46
N ASP A 253 6.24 -2.24 12.56
CA ASP A 253 4.87 -2.47 13.08
C ASP A 253 4.01 -3.30 12.11
N LEU A 254 4.44 -3.46 10.85
CA LEU A 254 3.77 -4.24 9.80
C LEU A 254 4.38 -5.64 9.61
N ALA A 255 5.41 -5.99 10.38
CA ALA A 255 6.11 -7.28 10.30
C ALA A 255 5.19 -8.49 10.41
N ARG A 256 4.09 -8.37 11.17
CA ARG A 256 3.08 -9.40 11.41
C ARG A 256 1.73 -9.13 10.71
N LYS A 257 1.70 -8.28 9.69
CA LYS A 257 0.50 -7.89 8.96
C LYS A 257 0.50 -8.42 7.51
N ASN A 258 -0.70 -8.67 7.01
CA ASN A 258 -0.97 -8.92 5.60
C ASN A 258 -1.65 -7.70 4.95
N VAL A 259 -1.75 -7.73 3.63
CA VAL A 259 -2.44 -6.73 2.79
C VAL A 259 -3.01 -7.41 1.54
N THR A 260 -4.02 -6.83 0.88
CA THR A 260 -4.55 -7.34 -0.39
C THR A 260 -3.88 -6.63 -1.56
N ALA A 261 -3.08 -7.37 -2.33
CA ALA A 261 -2.36 -6.83 -3.48
C ALA A 261 -3.17 -7.01 -4.76
N ILE A 262 -3.27 -5.94 -5.57
CA ILE A 262 -3.63 -5.96 -6.99
C ILE A 262 -2.33 -5.77 -7.79
N ALA A 263 -1.81 -6.85 -8.38
CA ALA A 263 -0.54 -6.86 -9.09
C ALA A 263 -0.72 -7.13 -10.59
N LEU A 264 -0.08 -6.30 -11.41
CA LEU A 264 0.02 -6.42 -12.86
C LEU A 264 1.50 -6.41 -13.26
N GLU A 265 1.91 -7.32 -14.14
CA GLU A 265 3.21 -7.25 -14.80
C GLU A 265 3.02 -7.29 -16.31
N LEU A 266 3.30 -6.17 -16.96
CA LEU A 266 2.89 -5.88 -18.32
C LEU A 266 4.11 -5.63 -19.20
N PRO A 267 4.07 -6.00 -20.51
CA PRO A 267 5.17 -5.65 -21.41
C PRO A 267 5.38 -4.13 -21.36
N THR A 268 6.60 -3.66 -21.11
CA THR A 268 6.86 -2.24 -20.94
C THR A 268 6.46 -1.43 -22.17
N SER A 269 6.56 -2.01 -23.36
CA SER A 269 6.09 -1.44 -24.63
C SER A 269 4.57 -1.20 -24.70
N CYS A 270 3.76 -1.77 -23.81
CA CYS A 270 2.35 -1.44 -23.69
C CYS A 270 2.07 -0.17 -22.88
N LEU A 271 3.01 0.24 -22.02
CA LEU A 271 2.79 1.31 -21.05
C LEU A 271 3.36 2.65 -21.49
N ARG A 272 4.28 2.64 -22.45
CA ARG A 272 5.02 3.81 -22.91
C ARG A 272 4.77 4.11 -24.38
N THR A 273 5.03 5.33 -24.82
CA THR A 273 5.10 5.67 -26.25
C THR A 273 6.49 5.37 -26.82
N ALA A 274 6.65 5.46 -28.15
CA ALA A 274 7.95 5.27 -28.78
C ALA A 274 8.96 6.41 -28.49
N THR A 275 8.47 7.57 -28.02
CA THR A 275 9.27 8.79 -27.82
C THR A 275 9.40 9.23 -26.37
N GLU A 276 8.60 8.67 -25.46
CA GLU A 276 8.64 8.97 -24.03
C GLU A 276 8.93 7.68 -23.23
N PRO A 277 10.15 7.50 -22.69
CA PRO A 277 10.50 6.33 -21.88
C PRO A 277 10.04 6.43 -20.42
N VAL A 278 9.63 7.61 -19.93
CA VAL A 278 9.13 7.81 -18.57
C VAL A 278 7.62 7.61 -18.53
N VAL A 279 7.16 6.68 -17.69
CA VAL A 279 5.73 6.51 -17.39
C VAL A 279 5.41 7.01 -15.99
N GLY A 280 4.32 7.74 -15.84
CA GLY A 280 3.69 8.07 -14.57
C GLY A 280 2.59 7.07 -14.25
N ALA A 281 2.42 6.68 -13.00
CA ALA A 281 1.31 5.82 -12.59
C ALA A 281 0.87 6.08 -11.14
N TRP A 282 -0.40 5.77 -10.85
CA TRP A 282 -1.03 5.89 -9.53
C TRP A 282 -2.21 4.94 -9.43
N THR A 283 -2.67 4.68 -8.21
CA THR A 283 -3.89 3.89 -7.96
C THR A 283 -5.01 4.75 -7.37
N THR A 284 -6.27 4.40 -7.65
CA THR A 284 -7.44 5.03 -7.04
C THR A 284 -8.53 4.01 -6.73
N ALA A 285 -9.37 4.32 -5.74
CA ALA A 285 -10.63 3.63 -5.55
C ALA A 285 -11.81 4.62 -5.61
N SER A 286 -12.90 4.16 -6.23
CA SER A 286 -14.14 4.90 -6.38
C SER A 286 -15.31 4.13 -5.76
N LEU A 287 -16.24 4.86 -5.15
CA LEU A 287 -17.54 4.36 -4.70
C LEU A 287 -18.66 4.99 -5.53
N ARG A 288 -19.88 4.49 -5.36
CA ARG A 288 -21.09 5.09 -5.93
C ARG A 288 -21.51 6.32 -5.11
N GLN A 289 -21.97 7.38 -5.79
CA GLN A 289 -22.34 8.64 -5.14
C GLN A 289 -23.53 8.54 -4.17
N GLY A 290 -24.47 7.62 -4.39
CA GLY A 290 -25.59 7.36 -3.50
C GLY A 290 -25.45 6.02 -2.78
N ARG A 291 -25.75 6.00 -1.48
CA ARG A 291 -25.93 4.79 -0.67
C ARG A 291 -27.19 4.94 0.18
N LEU A 292 -28.05 3.93 0.14
CA LEU A 292 -29.16 3.75 1.07
C LEU A 292 -28.84 2.59 2.01
N ILE A 293 -29.13 2.74 3.30
CA ILE A 293 -29.06 1.63 4.27
C ILE A 293 -30.43 0.93 4.27
N ASP A 294 -30.43 -0.40 4.14
CA ASP A 294 -31.65 -1.19 4.22
C ASP A 294 -31.92 -1.60 5.68
N PRO A 295 -33.04 -1.19 6.30
CA PRO A 295 -33.38 -1.59 7.66
C PRO A 295 -33.88 -3.04 7.78
N ALA A 296 -34.13 -3.72 6.65
CA ALA A 296 -34.58 -5.11 6.59
C ALA A 296 -33.79 -5.89 5.51
N PRO A 297 -32.46 -6.07 5.68
CA PRO A 297 -31.61 -6.71 4.68
C PRO A 297 -32.03 -8.16 4.40
N GLU A 298 -32.01 -8.53 3.13
CA GLU A 298 -32.20 -9.92 2.68
C GLU A 298 -31.02 -10.81 3.12
N SER A 299 -31.26 -12.12 3.28
CA SER A 299 -30.20 -13.09 3.52
C SER A 299 -29.19 -13.10 2.37
N GLY A 300 -27.90 -12.90 2.67
CA GLY A 300 -26.86 -12.87 1.65
C GLY A 300 -25.57 -12.20 2.16
N LEU A 301 -24.67 -11.87 1.21
CA LEU A 301 -23.46 -11.10 1.48
C LEU A 301 -23.69 -9.62 1.17
N PHE A 302 -23.37 -8.74 2.13
CA PHE A 302 -23.37 -7.28 1.99
C PHE A 302 -24.70 -6.66 1.51
N THR A 303 -25.84 -7.27 1.88
CA THR A 303 -27.21 -6.86 1.50
C THR A 303 -27.76 -5.66 2.26
N ALA A 304 -27.03 -5.16 3.27
CA ALA A 304 -27.44 -4.03 4.12
C ALA A 304 -27.33 -2.65 3.43
N THR A 305 -26.76 -2.56 2.23
CA THR A 305 -26.66 -1.31 1.48
C THR A 305 -27.14 -1.45 0.04
N LYS A 306 -27.78 -0.39 -0.46
CA LYS A 306 -28.16 -0.22 -1.86
C LYS A 306 -27.43 0.99 -2.41
N ASP A 307 -26.38 0.74 -3.19
CA ASP A 307 -25.45 1.74 -3.72
C ASP A 307 -25.77 2.08 -5.19
N GLY A 308 -25.65 3.33 -5.62
CA GLY A 308 -26.06 3.75 -6.97
C GLY A 308 -25.60 5.16 -7.41
N GLY A 309 -25.83 5.47 -8.69
CA GLY A 309 -25.39 6.71 -9.33
C GLY A 309 -23.98 6.63 -9.96
N PRO A 310 -23.39 7.78 -10.36
CA PRO A 310 -22.04 7.86 -10.90
C PRO A 310 -20.95 7.35 -9.92
N TRP A 311 -19.79 7.02 -10.48
CA TRP A 311 -18.58 6.73 -9.71
C TRP A 311 -17.92 8.02 -9.22
N ALA A 312 -17.70 8.13 -7.92
CA ALA A 312 -16.91 9.18 -7.28
C ALA A 312 -15.63 8.58 -6.69
N GLN A 313 -14.48 9.19 -6.99
CA GLN A 313 -13.20 8.81 -6.40
C GLN A 313 -13.15 9.24 -4.95
N VAL A 314 -12.67 8.34 -4.08
CA VAL A 314 -12.61 8.54 -2.62
C VAL A 314 -11.26 8.17 -2.01
N SER A 315 -10.36 7.59 -2.82
CA SER A 315 -8.99 7.23 -2.45
C SER A 315 -8.07 7.40 -3.66
N ARG A 316 -6.87 7.94 -3.45
CA ARG A 316 -5.76 8.05 -4.42
C ARG A 316 -4.43 7.88 -3.69
N LEU A 317 -3.51 7.12 -4.28
CA LEU A 317 -2.13 7.00 -3.81
C LEU A 317 -1.17 6.74 -4.98
N ALA A 318 0.05 7.30 -4.92
CA ALA A 318 1.12 7.00 -5.88
C ALA A 318 2.50 6.99 -5.23
N MET A 319 3.05 8.16 -4.88
CA MET A 319 4.23 8.29 -4.03
C MET A 319 3.85 7.95 -2.58
N PRO A 320 4.71 7.23 -1.83
CA PRO A 320 4.44 6.91 -0.44
C PRO A 320 4.42 8.17 0.42
N LEU A 321 3.75 8.08 1.57
CA LEU A 321 3.67 9.10 2.63
C LEU A 321 3.18 10.51 2.22
N VAL A 322 2.82 10.77 0.96
CA VAL A 322 2.31 12.07 0.52
C VAL A 322 0.93 12.35 1.11
N ASN A 323 0.02 11.39 1.07
CA ASN A 323 -1.31 11.56 1.67
C ASN A 323 -1.25 11.53 3.20
N GLU A 324 -0.25 10.85 3.75
CA GLU A 324 -0.02 10.57 5.16
C GLU A 324 0.56 11.80 5.88
N LEU A 325 1.68 12.33 5.37
CA LEU A 325 2.57 13.27 6.05
C LEU A 325 2.82 14.59 5.29
N VAL A 326 2.49 14.68 4.00
CA VAL A 326 2.67 15.92 3.21
C VAL A 326 1.35 16.70 3.11
N ILE A 327 0.25 16.07 2.70
CA ILE A 327 -1.06 16.71 2.59
C ILE A 327 -1.65 16.96 3.98
N GLY A 328 -1.95 18.22 4.29
CA GLY A 328 -2.55 18.60 5.58
C GLY A 328 -3.95 18.02 5.77
N LEU A 329 -4.26 17.56 6.98
CA LEU A 329 -5.47 16.81 7.35
C LEU A 329 -6.79 17.36 6.76
N LYS A 330 -6.96 18.69 6.74
CA LYS A 330 -8.17 19.36 6.22
C LYS A 330 -8.44 19.12 4.73
N ASP A 331 -7.41 18.78 3.96
CA ASP A 331 -7.44 18.67 2.49
C ASP A 331 -7.26 17.22 2.01
N LYS A 332 -7.10 16.22 2.90
CA LYS A 332 -6.85 14.82 2.50
C LYS A 332 -8.00 14.19 1.72
N ASP A 333 -9.25 14.36 2.15
CA ASP A 333 -10.41 13.90 1.36
C ASP A 333 -10.48 14.58 -0.02
N LYS A 334 -10.04 15.84 -0.10
CA LYS A 334 -9.99 16.63 -1.33
C LYS A 334 -8.87 16.15 -2.27
N PHE A 335 -7.72 15.79 -1.72
CA PHE A 335 -6.61 15.15 -2.44
C PHE A 335 -7.04 13.78 -2.99
N ASN A 336 -7.67 12.96 -2.15
CA ASN A 336 -8.21 11.65 -2.52
C ASN A 336 -9.29 11.72 -3.61
N ALA A 337 -10.09 12.79 -3.67
CA ALA A 337 -11.09 13.01 -4.71
C ALA A 337 -10.53 13.63 -6.02
N SER A 338 -9.27 14.07 -6.04
CA SER A 338 -8.68 14.81 -7.16
C SER A 338 -7.94 13.93 -8.19
N LYS A 339 -7.67 14.50 -9.38
CA LYS A 339 -6.78 13.90 -10.39
C LYS A 339 -5.39 14.55 -10.32
N PRO A 340 -4.29 13.86 -10.71
CA PRO A 340 -2.93 14.43 -10.65
C PRO A 340 -2.76 15.75 -11.41
N SER A 341 -3.40 15.92 -12.57
CA SER A 341 -3.44 17.18 -13.33
C SER A 341 -4.04 18.39 -12.56
N GLY A 342 -4.64 18.18 -11.39
CA GLY A 342 -5.17 19.21 -10.50
C GLY A 342 -4.30 19.52 -9.27
N ASP A 343 -3.10 18.94 -9.14
CA ASP A 343 -2.31 18.98 -7.89
C ASP A 343 -1.70 20.33 -7.54
N ALA A 344 -1.68 21.28 -8.47
CA ALA A 344 -1.28 22.66 -8.21
C ALA A 344 -2.05 23.31 -7.03
N GLN A 345 -3.27 22.83 -6.73
CA GLN A 345 -4.06 23.28 -5.57
C GLN A 345 -3.46 22.88 -4.21
N PHE A 346 -2.57 21.88 -4.18
CA PHE A 346 -1.89 21.37 -2.98
C PHE A 346 -0.41 21.79 -2.92
N LEU A 347 0.08 22.54 -3.92
CA LEU A 347 1.50 22.87 -4.10
C LEU A 347 2.18 23.45 -2.84
N ALA A 348 1.44 24.22 -2.03
CA ALA A 348 1.94 24.78 -0.77
C ALA A 348 2.48 23.72 0.20
N TYR A 349 1.90 22.51 0.23
CA TYR A 349 2.37 21.41 1.07
C TYR A 349 3.74 20.87 0.63
N VAL A 350 4.07 21.00 -0.66
CA VAL A 350 5.37 20.58 -1.23
C VAL A 350 6.39 21.72 -1.18
N THR A 351 5.98 22.95 -1.49
CA THR A 351 6.90 24.10 -1.50
C THR A 351 7.25 24.61 -0.10
N ASN A 352 6.38 24.39 0.89
CA ASN A 352 6.51 24.85 2.27
C ASN A 352 6.10 23.73 3.24
N PRO A 353 6.82 22.59 3.25
CA PRO A 353 6.41 21.38 3.97
C PRO A 353 6.45 21.58 5.49
N THR A 354 5.39 21.15 6.16
CA THR A 354 5.31 21.16 7.63
C THR A 354 6.18 20.07 8.26
N LEU A 355 6.41 18.95 7.56
CA LEU A 355 7.12 17.79 8.12
C LEU A 355 8.54 18.14 8.57
N ALA A 356 9.30 18.90 7.76
CA ALA A 356 10.64 19.34 8.12
C ALA A 356 10.66 20.22 9.39
N ALA A 357 9.66 21.11 9.56
CA ALA A 357 9.53 21.95 10.75
C ALA A 357 9.12 21.14 12.00
N ILE A 358 8.33 20.08 11.84
CA ILE A 358 8.02 19.14 12.93
C ILE A 358 9.30 18.39 13.35
N ILE A 359 10.09 17.89 12.40
CA ILE A 359 11.39 17.22 12.68
C ILE A 359 12.34 18.15 13.44
N GLU A 360 12.47 19.43 13.04
CA GLU A 360 13.25 20.41 13.81
C GLU A 360 12.68 20.62 15.22
N SER A 361 11.35 20.76 15.36
CA SER A 361 10.71 20.95 16.67
C SER A 361 11.05 19.82 17.63
N GLN A 362 10.93 18.55 17.21
CA GLN A 362 11.19 17.39 18.08
C GLN A 362 12.67 17.20 18.40
N PHE A 363 13.55 17.43 17.42
CA PHE A 363 14.97 17.08 17.52
C PHE A 363 15.90 18.29 17.66
N SER A 364 15.34 19.46 17.97
CA SER A 364 16.06 20.71 18.27
C SER A 364 17.12 20.55 19.36
N SER A 365 16.87 19.73 20.38
CA SER A 365 17.80 19.39 21.45
C SER A 365 19.03 18.59 20.98
N ALA A 366 18.89 17.84 19.87
CA ALA A 366 19.97 17.15 19.18
C ALA A 366 20.66 18.03 18.10
N GLY A 367 20.28 19.31 18.00
CA GLY A 367 20.85 20.27 17.05
C GLY A 367 20.30 20.16 15.61
N VAL A 368 19.24 19.36 15.40
CA VAL A 368 18.58 19.24 14.10
C VAL A 368 17.93 20.58 13.70
N LYS A 369 18.05 20.95 12.42
CA LYS A 369 17.44 22.16 11.83
C LYS A 369 16.88 21.85 10.45
N ALA A 370 15.69 22.34 10.16
CA ALA A 370 15.02 22.19 8.89
C ALA A 370 15.73 22.98 7.78
N PRO A 371 15.51 22.62 6.50
CA PRO A 371 15.92 23.45 5.38
C PRO A 371 15.24 24.82 5.42
N THR A 372 16.01 25.87 5.21
CA THR A 372 15.60 27.28 5.41
C THR A 372 15.17 27.99 4.13
N LYS A 373 15.45 27.40 2.96
CA LYS A 373 15.14 27.99 1.67
C LYS A 373 13.79 27.53 1.14
N PHE A 374 12.97 28.52 0.80
CA PHE A 374 11.63 28.33 0.24
C PHE A 374 11.50 29.14 -1.08
N PRO A 375 10.74 28.64 -2.08
CA PRO A 375 10.07 27.35 -2.12
C PRO A 375 11.06 26.16 -2.18
N ARG A 376 10.67 25.02 -1.63
CA ARG A 376 11.41 23.74 -1.68
C ARG A 376 11.36 23.11 -3.08
N ASN A 377 12.11 23.70 -4.00
CA ASN A 377 12.19 23.25 -5.39
C ASN A 377 12.75 21.82 -5.53
N ASP A 378 13.56 21.36 -4.59
CA ASP A 378 14.04 19.98 -4.50
C ASP A 378 12.90 18.97 -4.29
N LEU A 379 11.90 19.33 -3.48
CA LEU A 379 10.69 18.53 -3.28
C LEU A 379 9.72 18.63 -4.46
N VAL A 380 9.62 19.79 -5.12
CA VAL A 380 8.88 19.94 -6.39
C VAL A 380 9.52 19.09 -7.51
N THR A 381 10.85 19.04 -7.57
CA THR A 381 11.58 18.15 -8.47
C THR A 381 11.29 16.68 -8.15
N THR A 382 11.30 16.29 -6.87
CA THR A 382 11.15 14.88 -6.48
C THR A 382 9.71 14.37 -6.59
N PHE A 383 8.74 15.06 -5.99
CA PHE A 383 7.34 14.58 -5.90
C PHE A 383 6.49 14.94 -7.11
N LEU A 384 6.75 16.09 -7.76
CA LEU A 384 5.81 16.65 -8.74
C LEU A 384 6.31 16.63 -10.19
N THR A 385 7.63 16.66 -10.45
CA THR A 385 8.13 16.81 -11.84
C THR A 385 9.12 15.74 -12.31
N GLY A 386 9.72 14.97 -11.41
CA GLY A 386 10.79 14.03 -11.71
C GLY A 386 12.16 14.71 -11.81
N VAL A 387 13.20 13.95 -11.48
CA VAL A 387 14.60 14.41 -11.52
C VAL A 387 15.10 14.36 -12.99
N PRO A 388 15.67 15.45 -13.53
CA PRO A 388 16.25 15.48 -14.88
C PRO A 388 17.26 14.35 -15.12
N GLY A 389 17.18 13.68 -16.28
CA GLY A 389 18.04 12.55 -16.62
C GLY A 389 17.74 11.24 -15.87
N LEU A 390 16.89 11.27 -14.84
CA LEU A 390 16.40 10.09 -14.13
C LEU A 390 14.99 9.73 -14.61
N ASN A 391 13.96 10.48 -14.18
CA ASN A 391 12.54 10.13 -14.34
C ASN A 391 11.62 11.36 -14.61
N LYS A 392 12.17 12.41 -15.21
CA LYS A 392 11.41 13.59 -15.68
C LYS A 392 10.91 13.36 -17.13
N PRO A 393 9.59 13.32 -17.39
CA PRO A 393 9.06 13.22 -18.75
C PRO A 393 9.21 14.54 -19.52
N ALA A 394 9.10 14.48 -20.84
CA ALA A 394 9.30 15.59 -21.76
C ALA A 394 8.26 16.70 -21.60
N ASN A 395 6.96 16.36 -21.54
CA ASN A 395 5.85 17.34 -21.49
C ASN A 395 5.34 17.58 -20.06
N ILE A 396 6.23 17.54 -19.07
CA ILE A 396 5.86 17.46 -17.66
C ILE A 396 4.87 18.55 -17.18
N VAL A 397 3.72 18.08 -16.70
CA VAL A 397 2.82 18.84 -15.82
C VAL A 397 3.10 18.47 -14.36
N PRO A 398 3.39 19.43 -13.46
CA PRO A 398 3.65 19.15 -12.05
C PRO A 398 2.46 18.43 -11.38
N SER A 399 2.68 17.20 -10.93
CA SER A 399 1.62 16.31 -10.45
C SER A 399 2.17 15.17 -9.58
N GLU A 400 1.43 14.76 -8.56
CA GLU A 400 1.76 13.65 -7.66
C GLU A 400 1.48 12.32 -8.38
N MET A 401 2.56 11.64 -8.77
CA MET A 401 2.55 10.35 -9.47
C MET A 401 3.87 9.63 -9.24
N MET A 402 3.83 8.30 -9.14
CA MET A 402 5.02 7.46 -9.22
C MET A 402 5.59 7.52 -10.64
N ARG A 403 6.86 7.90 -10.84
CA ARG A 403 7.47 8.09 -12.17
C ARG A 403 8.64 7.14 -12.40
N LEU A 404 8.53 6.29 -13.43
CA LEU A 404 9.53 5.29 -13.79
C LEU A 404 10.05 5.53 -15.21
N ASN A 405 11.34 5.82 -15.34
CA ASN A 405 12.06 5.71 -16.61
C ASN A 405 12.33 4.24 -16.91
N THR A 406 11.73 3.78 -18.00
CA THR A 406 11.72 2.38 -18.39
C THR A 406 12.96 1.92 -19.17
N ASP A 407 13.82 2.84 -19.62
CA ASP A 407 15.11 2.49 -20.23
C ASP A 407 16.19 2.18 -19.18
N ILE A 408 15.99 2.55 -17.91
CA ILE A 408 16.90 2.17 -16.82
C ILE A 408 16.71 0.67 -16.52
N ALA A 409 17.82 -0.07 -16.58
CA ALA A 409 17.82 -1.51 -16.36
C ALA A 409 17.48 -1.85 -14.89
N PRO A 410 16.63 -2.88 -14.64
CA PRO A 410 16.33 -3.33 -13.29
C PRO A 410 17.55 -3.97 -12.63
N LYS A 411 17.62 -3.91 -11.30
CA LYS A 411 18.58 -4.69 -10.50
C LYS A 411 17.89 -5.89 -9.85
N ALA A 412 18.50 -7.05 -9.98
CA ALA A 412 18.07 -8.27 -9.30
C ALA A 412 18.07 -8.11 -7.77
N LYS A 413 17.18 -8.84 -7.09
CA LYS A 413 17.22 -9.06 -5.64
C LYS A 413 18.65 -9.44 -5.20
N GLY A 414 19.10 -8.92 -4.06
CA GLY A 414 20.47 -9.05 -3.55
C GLY A 414 21.47 -8.04 -4.13
N SER A 415 21.10 -7.30 -5.18
CA SER A 415 21.92 -6.22 -5.78
C SER A 415 21.24 -4.85 -5.70
N GLN A 416 20.05 -4.76 -5.10
CA GLN A 416 19.31 -3.52 -4.88
C GLN A 416 19.89 -2.76 -3.68
N ASN A 417 19.98 -1.43 -3.75
CA ASN A 417 20.20 -0.62 -2.55
C ASN A 417 18.85 -0.15 -2.01
N ARG A 418 18.55 -0.46 -0.73
CA ARG A 418 17.29 -0.04 -0.07
C ARG A 418 17.06 1.48 -0.15
N LEU A 419 18.13 2.28 -0.15
CA LEU A 419 18.06 3.74 -0.23
C LEU A 419 17.89 4.27 -1.68
N GLY A 420 17.62 3.39 -2.66
CA GLY A 420 17.36 3.76 -4.04
C GLY A 420 18.40 4.72 -4.63
N VAL A 421 17.94 5.79 -5.26
CA VAL A 421 18.78 6.78 -5.95
C VAL A 421 19.76 7.46 -5.00
N ILE A 422 19.36 7.79 -3.77
CA ILE A 422 20.27 8.44 -2.79
C ILE A 422 21.30 7.45 -2.22
N GLY A 423 21.11 6.15 -2.42
CA GLY A 423 22.09 5.08 -2.22
C GLY A 423 22.92 4.72 -3.46
N GLY A 424 22.81 5.49 -4.57
CA GLY A 424 23.51 5.21 -5.83
C GLY A 424 22.84 4.14 -6.70
N ASP A 425 21.57 3.82 -6.45
CA ASP A 425 20.79 2.85 -7.22
C ASP A 425 19.68 3.51 -8.05
N THR A 426 20.01 3.84 -9.29
CA THR A 426 19.08 4.50 -10.24
C THR A 426 17.86 3.67 -10.64
N ALA A 427 17.84 2.38 -10.30
CA ALA A 427 16.70 1.48 -10.55
C ALA A 427 15.72 1.39 -9.35
N GLY A 428 15.95 2.15 -8.28
CA GLY A 428 15.06 2.26 -7.13
C GLY A 428 14.48 3.66 -6.96
N PHE A 429 13.73 3.85 -5.87
CA PHE A 429 13.04 5.08 -5.54
C PHE A 429 13.94 6.35 -5.60
N PRO A 430 13.47 7.47 -6.21
CA PRO A 430 12.13 7.70 -6.78
C PRO A 430 11.96 7.29 -8.27
N ASN A 431 12.89 6.56 -8.89
CA ASN A 431 12.70 6.06 -10.26
C ASN A 431 11.81 4.81 -10.27
N GLY A 432 10.50 5.04 -10.11
CA GLY A 432 9.59 4.01 -9.65
C GLY A 432 9.81 3.71 -8.17
N ARG A 433 9.29 2.57 -7.70
CA ARG A 433 9.43 2.08 -6.33
C ARG A 433 9.32 0.56 -6.32
N ARG A 434 10.32 -0.09 -5.74
CA ARG A 434 10.40 -1.54 -5.54
C ARG A 434 9.93 -1.91 -4.12
N PRO A 435 9.50 -3.16 -3.87
CA PRO A 435 9.17 -3.62 -2.51
C PRO A 435 10.32 -3.54 -1.51
N GLY A 436 11.57 -3.55 -1.97
CA GLY A 436 12.77 -3.41 -1.12
C GLY A 436 13.31 -1.98 -0.99
N ASP A 437 12.62 -0.96 -1.53
CA ASP A 437 13.02 0.43 -1.34
C ASP A 437 12.52 0.95 0.01
N ASP A 438 13.44 1.40 0.85
CA ASP A 438 13.22 1.94 2.18
C ASP A 438 12.80 3.41 2.10
N VAL A 439 11.55 3.61 1.71
CA VAL A 439 11.02 4.93 1.37
C VAL A 439 10.92 5.86 2.57
N VAL A 440 10.75 5.33 3.78
CA VAL A 440 10.70 6.13 5.02
C VAL A 440 12.05 6.82 5.27
N ASP A 441 13.15 6.05 5.26
CA ASP A 441 14.50 6.62 5.37
C ASP A 441 14.80 7.62 4.24
N VAL A 442 14.44 7.29 3.00
CA VAL A 442 14.73 8.14 1.84
C VAL A 442 13.96 9.46 1.93
N GLU A 443 12.68 9.43 2.28
CA GLU A 443 11.84 10.62 2.35
C GLU A 443 12.16 11.49 3.57
N LEU A 444 12.49 10.92 4.73
CA LEU A 444 13.00 11.70 5.87
C LEU A 444 14.28 12.46 5.48
N ARG A 445 15.23 11.80 4.81
CA ARG A 445 16.48 12.42 4.34
C ARG A 445 16.22 13.51 3.29
N VAL A 446 15.37 13.25 2.30
CA VAL A 446 15.02 14.24 1.25
C VAL A 446 14.23 15.41 1.83
N MET A 447 13.26 15.17 2.72
CA MET A 447 12.51 16.20 3.45
C MET A 447 13.45 17.12 4.23
N MET A 448 14.47 16.58 4.89
CA MET A 448 15.50 17.34 5.61
C MET A 448 16.63 17.90 4.72
N GLY A 449 16.47 17.83 3.39
CA GLY A 449 17.31 18.56 2.42
C GLY A 449 18.51 17.80 1.90
N LYS A 450 18.48 16.46 1.88
CA LYS A 450 19.55 15.62 1.31
C LYS A 450 19.96 16.04 -0.10
N LEU A 451 19.01 16.46 -0.95
CA LEU A 451 19.29 16.88 -2.32
C LEU A 451 20.08 18.20 -2.39
N CYS A 452 19.90 19.09 -1.41
CA CYS A 452 20.69 20.32 -1.31
C CYS A 452 22.19 20.04 -1.07
N THR A 453 22.54 18.89 -0.48
CA THR A 453 23.94 18.47 -0.30
C THR A 453 24.66 18.13 -1.61
N LEU A 454 23.93 17.91 -2.70
CA LEU A 454 24.49 17.68 -4.04
C LEU A 454 25.06 18.97 -4.66
N ASN A 455 24.72 20.14 -4.10
CA ASN A 455 25.18 21.46 -4.54
C ASN A 455 24.90 21.77 -6.03
N ASP A 456 23.76 21.27 -6.54
CA ASP A 456 23.20 21.67 -7.84
C ASP A 456 21.95 22.55 -7.63
N PRO A 457 22.13 23.88 -7.46
CA PRO A 457 21.01 24.80 -7.33
C PRO A 457 20.26 25.02 -8.65
N GLY A 458 20.77 24.57 -9.79
CA GLY A 458 20.06 24.61 -11.07
C GLY A 458 18.94 23.58 -11.14
N THR A 459 19.21 22.37 -10.64
CA THR A 459 18.22 21.27 -10.59
C THR A 459 17.33 21.32 -9.34
N PHE A 460 17.92 21.58 -8.16
CA PHE A 460 17.22 21.45 -6.88
C PHE A 460 16.87 22.79 -6.22
N GLY A 461 17.33 23.91 -6.77
CA GLY A 461 17.03 25.25 -6.24
C GLY A 461 17.68 25.58 -4.90
N CYS A 462 18.46 24.68 -4.29
CA CYS A 462 19.14 24.86 -3.01
C CYS A 462 20.62 24.45 -3.04
N ALA A 463 21.37 24.92 -2.05
CA ALA A 463 22.77 24.61 -1.80
C ALA A 463 22.95 24.02 -0.37
N PRO A 464 24.10 23.43 -0.01
CA PRO A 464 24.27 22.76 1.28
C PRO A 464 24.00 23.64 2.51
N ALA A 465 24.29 24.94 2.42
CA ALA A 465 24.02 25.90 3.50
C ALA A 465 22.51 26.14 3.76
N ASP A 466 21.65 25.84 2.78
CA ASP A 466 20.19 25.95 2.89
C ASP A 466 19.58 24.78 3.69
N ALA A 467 20.34 23.70 3.96
CA ALA A 467 19.88 22.49 4.64
C ALA A 467 20.90 22.03 5.70
N PRO A 468 20.96 22.66 6.89
CA PRO A 468 22.01 22.42 7.88
C PRO A 468 22.07 20.97 8.41
N ALA A 469 20.93 20.27 8.41
CA ALA A 469 20.84 18.85 8.77
C ALA A 469 20.81 17.90 7.55
N GLY A 470 20.93 18.40 6.31
CA GLY A 470 20.73 17.61 5.09
C GLY A 470 21.76 16.50 4.85
N THR A 471 22.87 16.51 5.58
CA THR A 471 23.85 15.41 5.56
C THR A 471 23.47 14.25 6.47
N LEU A 472 22.61 14.46 7.47
CA LEU A 472 22.27 13.45 8.47
C LEU A 472 21.53 12.27 7.84
N GLN A 473 21.88 11.06 8.27
CA GLN A 473 21.27 9.82 7.82
C GLN A 473 20.01 9.54 8.64
N PHE A 474 18.97 10.33 8.41
CA PHE A 474 17.68 10.18 9.09
C PHE A 474 17.04 8.81 8.88
N THR A 475 16.32 8.32 9.89
CA THR A 475 15.65 7.02 9.88
C THR A 475 14.53 6.95 10.93
N ASP A 476 13.53 6.10 10.70
CA ASP A 476 12.51 5.73 11.72
C ASP A 476 12.94 4.54 12.61
N GLY A 477 14.03 3.88 12.21
CA GLY A 477 14.65 2.73 12.85
C GLY A 477 14.09 1.36 12.46
N ALA A 478 13.16 1.29 11.51
CA ALA A 478 12.60 0.04 10.99
C ALA A 478 13.33 -0.39 9.70
N TYR A 479 14.27 -1.33 9.82
CA TYR A 479 15.16 -1.68 8.71
C TYR A 479 14.50 -2.55 7.64
N THR A 480 14.55 -2.11 6.36
CA THR A 480 14.14 -2.92 5.20
C THR A 480 15.29 -3.78 4.66
N ASP A 481 15.07 -5.09 4.43
CA ASP A 481 16.02 -5.97 3.76
C ASP A 481 15.38 -6.99 2.79
N ASP A 482 16.23 -7.80 2.16
CA ASP A 482 15.85 -8.81 1.18
C ASP A 482 14.92 -9.92 1.71
N SER A 483 14.72 -10.03 3.03
CA SER A 483 13.73 -10.94 3.60
C SER A 483 12.30 -10.40 3.53
N ASN A 484 12.08 -9.14 3.14
CA ASN A 484 10.74 -8.54 3.07
C ASN A 484 9.99 -8.84 1.74
N TYR A 485 10.68 -9.22 0.66
CA TYR A 485 10.12 -9.36 -0.70
C TYR A 485 10.64 -10.60 -1.47
N GLU A 486 10.08 -10.91 -2.65
CA GLU A 486 10.43 -12.08 -3.47
C GLU A 486 11.12 -11.71 -4.80
N ALA A 487 11.88 -12.66 -5.38
CA ALA A 487 12.62 -12.46 -6.64
C ALA A 487 11.77 -12.60 -7.92
N ALA A 488 10.50 -13.00 -7.79
CA ALA A 488 9.61 -13.35 -8.91
C ALA A 488 8.18 -12.87 -8.66
N PHE A 489 7.40 -12.67 -9.73
CA PHE A 489 6.04 -12.13 -9.67
C PHE A 489 5.11 -12.93 -8.74
N PRO A 490 4.29 -12.27 -7.89
CA PRO A 490 4.04 -10.82 -7.82
C PRO A 490 4.97 -10.05 -6.87
N TYR A 491 6.20 -10.56 -6.63
CA TYR A 491 7.29 -9.92 -5.88
C TYR A 491 7.03 -9.68 -4.38
N LEU A 492 5.81 -9.92 -3.91
CA LEU A 492 5.45 -9.88 -2.49
C LEU A 492 5.38 -11.31 -1.90
N ARG A 493 5.79 -11.46 -0.64
CA ARG A 493 5.86 -12.76 0.05
C ARG A 493 4.48 -13.34 0.35
N THR A 494 4.40 -14.67 0.36
CA THR A 494 3.21 -15.44 0.80
C THR A 494 2.68 -14.87 2.13
N PRO A 495 1.34 -14.63 2.25
CA PRO A 495 0.76 -14.05 3.45
C PRO A 495 0.91 -14.97 4.66
N LEU A 496 1.03 -14.35 5.83
CA LEU A 496 1.03 -14.99 7.13
C LEU A 496 -0.31 -15.72 7.35
N ALA A 497 -0.26 -16.92 7.95
CA ALA A 497 -1.43 -17.75 8.17
C ALA A 497 -2.21 -17.36 9.44
N GLY A 498 -3.54 -17.42 9.38
CA GLY A 498 -4.40 -17.18 10.54
C GLY A 498 -4.39 -18.29 11.60
N SER A 499 -3.90 -19.49 11.27
CA SER A 499 -3.78 -20.62 12.20
C SER A 499 -2.80 -21.69 11.69
N PRO A 500 -1.98 -22.33 12.55
CA PRO A 500 -1.78 -22.02 13.96
C PRO A 500 -1.17 -20.63 14.15
N GLN A 501 -1.26 -20.09 15.36
CA GLN A 501 -0.52 -18.88 15.73
C GLN A 501 0.90 -19.28 16.10
N GLU A 502 1.89 -18.71 15.40
CA GLU A 502 3.33 -18.91 15.63
C GLU A 502 3.99 -17.60 16.15
#